data_AF-A0A1M5BSH6-F1
#
_entry.id   AF-A0A1M5BSH6-F1
#
_cell.length_a   1.000
_cell.length_b   1.000
_cell.length_c   1.000
_cell.angle_alpha   90.00
_cell.angle_beta   90.00
_cell.angle_gamma   90.00
#
_symmetry.space_group_name_H-M   'P 1'
#
loop_
_entity.id
_entity.type
_entity.pdbx_description
1 polymer ?
#
loop_
_entity_poly.entity_id
_entity_poly.type
_entity_poly.pdbx_seq_one_letter_code
_entity_poly.pdbx_strand_id
1 'polypeptide(L)'
;MNQTKIIAKILYYICIVLSAGYLITFVYSIVCLLTGFAITPYKDNMFLHINYPFTEQPFLNIERNYPYIIFSFSLVLISYGIFFWLSAKVFKVFFQSKLFIKENILQLKRFYLYNIFIPLPIVIIASFFVEVESMIWGLVFIHFMLGIFCLFLANIFKQGLHLQNEQDLFI
;
A
#
# COMPACT_ATOMS: atom_id res chain seq x y z
N MET A 1 7.30 -17.25 20.88
CA MET A 1 8.13 -16.30 20.10
C MET A 1 8.47 -16.78 18.68
N ASN A 2 8.88 -18.04 18.46
CA ASN A 2 9.19 -18.53 17.10
C ASN A 2 7.97 -18.52 16.16
N GLN A 3 6.79 -18.88 16.65
CA GLN A 3 5.54 -18.82 15.87
C GLN A 3 5.27 -17.39 15.36
N THR A 4 5.37 -16.36 16.20
CA THR A 4 5.21 -14.95 15.81
C THR A 4 6.20 -14.54 14.73
N LYS A 5 7.47 -14.96 14.83
CA LYS A 5 8.49 -14.69 13.80
C LYS A 5 8.16 -15.38 12.47
N ILE A 6 7.66 -16.62 12.51
CA ILE A 6 7.24 -17.36 11.31
C ILE A 6 6.05 -16.66 10.65
N ILE A 7 5.02 -16.31 11.43
CA ILE A 7 3.83 -15.60 10.93
C ILE A 7 4.23 -14.26 10.30
N ALA A 8 5.05 -13.46 10.99
CA ALA A 8 5.52 -12.19 10.45
C ALA A 8 6.34 -12.36 9.16
N LYS A 9 7.17 -13.41 9.08
CA LYS A 9 7.93 -13.71 7.86
C LYS A 9 7.04 -14.10 6.69
N ILE A 10 6.01 -14.91 6.92
CA ILE A 10 5.01 -15.28 5.90
C ILE A 10 4.29 -14.02 5.42
N LEU A 11 3.75 -13.22 6.34
CA LEU A 11 3.04 -11.99 6.02
C LEU A 11 3.93 -10.97 5.29
N TYR A 12 5.22 -10.90 5.62
CA TYR A 12 6.18 -10.09 4.88
C TYR A 12 6.24 -10.47 3.39
N TYR A 13 6.42 -11.76 3.08
CA TYR A 13 6.51 -12.17 1.68
C TYR A 13 5.17 -12.00 0.94
N ILE A 14 4.04 -12.26 1.60
CA ILE A 14 2.71 -11.99 1.02
C ILE A 14 2.60 -10.50 0.66
N CYS A 15 2.91 -9.60 1.60
CA CYS A 15 2.85 -8.16 1.35
C CYS A 15 3.83 -7.71 0.26
N ILE A 16 5.04 -8.29 0.16
CA ILE A 16 5.97 -7.98 -0.93
C ILE A 16 5.41 -8.41 -2.28
N VAL A 17 4.85 -9.62 -2.38
CA VAL A 17 4.24 -10.12 -3.62
C VAL A 17 3.05 -9.25 -4.03
N LEU A 18 2.16 -8.92 -3.09
CA LEU A 18 1.03 -8.03 -3.37
C LEU A 18 1.50 -6.65 -3.81
N SER A 19 2.44 -6.04 -3.08
CA SER A 19 3.01 -4.74 -3.43
C SER A 19 3.60 -4.75 -4.84
N ALA A 20 4.41 -5.76 -5.18
CA ALA A 20 4.97 -5.91 -6.51
C ALA A 20 3.87 -6.08 -7.57
N GLY A 21 2.86 -6.90 -7.31
CA GLY A 21 1.71 -7.08 -8.20
C GLY A 21 1.00 -5.76 -8.52
N TYR A 22 0.64 -4.98 -7.49
CA TYR A 22 0.00 -3.69 -7.66
C TYR A 22 0.88 -2.67 -8.39
N LEU A 23 2.16 -2.55 -8.03
CA LEU A 23 3.07 -1.58 -8.62
C LEU A 23 3.47 -1.94 -10.07
N ILE A 24 3.69 -3.21 -10.37
CA ILE A 24 3.95 -3.68 -11.74
C ILE A 24 2.71 -3.43 -12.61
N THR A 25 1.52 -3.76 -12.09
CA THR A 25 0.26 -3.51 -12.79
C THR A 25 0.06 -2.02 -13.06
N PHE A 26 0.36 -1.15 -12.07
CA PHE A 26 0.31 0.29 -12.23
C PHE A 26 1.26 0.77 -13.33
N VAL A 27 2.54 0.41 -13.25
CA VAL A 27 3.56 0.81 -14.25
C VAL A 27 3.19 0.32 -15.64
N TYR A 28 2.79 -0.95 -15.76
CA TYR A 28 2.38 -1.53 -17.02
C TYR A 28 1.18 -0.80 -17.62
N SER A 29 0.16 -0.51 -16.80
CA SER A 29 -1.04 0.18 -17.25
C SER A 29 -0.75 1.60 -17.72
N ILE A 30 0.11 2.34 -17.00
CA ILE A 30 0.54 3.68 -17.40
C ILE A 30 1.30 3.64 -18.73
N VAL A 31 2.21 2.69 -18.91
CA VAL A 31 2.93 2.53 -20.20
C VAL A 31 1.96 2.26 -21.34
N CYS A 32 1.01 1.34 -21.16
CA CYS A 32 0.00 1.05 -22.17
C CYS A 32 -0.85 2.28 -22.49
N LEU A 33 -1.35 2.99 -21.48
CA LEU A 33 -2.20 4.17 -21.63
C LEU A 33 -1.48 5.35 -22.32
N LEU A 34 -0.19 5.55 -22.06
CA LEU A 34 0.59 6.62 -22.66
C LEU A 34 1.02 6.32 -24.10
N THR A 35 1.28 5.06 -24.42
CA THR A 35 1.83 4.66 -25.74
C THR A 35 0.78 4.12 -26.70
N GLY A 36 -0.41 3.76 -26.20
CA GLY A 36 -1.39 2.96 -26.95
C GLY A 36 -0.99 1.50 -27.11
N PHE A 37 0.15 1.07 -26.54
CA PHE A 37 0.58 -0.33 -26.58
C PHE A 37 -0.40 -1.23 -25.84
N ALA A 38 -0.72 -2.39 -26.44
CA ALA A 38 -1.57 -3.42 -25.84
C ALA A 38 -2.94 -2.91 -25.34
N ILE A 39 -3.52 -1.92 -26.02
CA ILE A 39 -4.86 -1.40 -25.72
C ILE A 39 -5.83 -1.79 -26.83
N THR A 40 -6.99 -2.30 -26.45
CA THR A 40 -8.10 -2.56 -27.37
C THR A 40 -9.38 -1.91 -26.87
N PRO A 41 -9.93 -0.89 -27.56
CA PRO A 41 -11.22 -0.33 -27.20
C PRO A 41 -12.36 -1.30 -27.52
N TYR A 42 -13.41 -1.31 -26.69
CA TYR A 42 -14.60 -2.13 -26.91
C TYR A 42 -15.87 -1.43 -26.43
N LYS A 43 -17.05 -1.95 -26.81
CA LYS A 43 -18.38 -1.36 -26.53
C LYS A 43 -18.43 0.13 -26.91
N ASP A 44 -18.41 0.41 -28.21
CA ASP A 44 -18.48 1.77 -28.76
C ASP A 44 -17.46 2.74 -28.15
N ASN A 45 -16.25 2.23 -27.86
CA ASN A 45 -15.13 3.01 -27.33
C ASN A 45 -15.37 3.56 -25.92
N MET A 46 -16.33 3.02 -25.17
CA MET A 46 -16.60 3.39 -23.77
C MET A 46 -15.61 2.76 -22.80
N PHE A 47 -15.03 1.60 -23.16
CA PHE A 47 -14.13 0.84 -22.31
C PHE A 47 -12.85 0.48 -23.05
N LEU A 48 -11.79 0.23 -22.30
CA LEU A 48 -10.51 -0.26 -22.80
C LEU A 48 -10.17 -1.60 -22.16
N HIS A 49 -9.75 -2.55 -22.99
CA HIS A 49 -8.92 -3.64 -22.56
C HIS A 49 -7.47 -3.17 -22.50
N ILE A 50 -6.80 -3.39 -21.37
CA ILE A 50 -5.34 -3.46 -21.31
C ILE A 50 -5.01 -4.95 -21.41
N ASN A 51 -4.37 -5.37 -22.50
CA ASN A 51 -4.10 -6.77 -22.79
C ASN A 51 -2.80 -7.23 -22.13
N TYR A 52 -2.59 -8.55 -22.05
CA TYR A 52 -1.26 -9.09 -21.76
C TYR A 52 -0.24 -8.66 -22.83
N PRO A 53 1.05 -8.46 -22.47
CA PRO A 53 2.05 -7.99 -23.41
C PRO A 53 2.13 -8.87 -24.66
N PHE A 54 2.11 -8.23 -25.84
CA PHE A 54 2.20 -8.91 -27.14
C PHE A 54 1.06 -9.91 -27.43
N THR A 55 -0.09 -9.76 -26.79
CA THR A 55 -1.28 -10.59 -27.05
C THR A 55 -2.54 -9.74 -27.17
N GLU A 56 -3.63 -10.35 -27.63
CA GLU A 56 -4.98 -9.79 -27.63
C GLU A 56 -5.82 -10.26 -26.43
N GLN A 57 -5.20 -10.95 -25.47
CA GLN A 57 -5.89 -11.48 -24.29
C GLN A 57 -6.08 -10.37 -23.25
N PRO A 58 -7.32 -10.05 -22.83
CA PRO A 58 -7.58 -8.96 -21.90
C PRO A 58 -7.03 -9.31 -20.51
N PHE A 59 -6.20 -8.42 -19.96
CA PHE A 59 -5.69 -8.51 -18.60
C PHE A 59 -6.49 -7.63 -17.64
N LEU A 60 -6.79 -6.39 -18.04
CA LEU A 60 -7.62 -5.46 -17.28
C LEU A 60 -8.70 -4.83 -18.16
N ASN A 61 -9.84 -4.52 -17.54
CA ASN A 61 -10.94 -3.80 -18.16
C ASN A 61 -11.14 -2.50 -17.40
N ILE A 62 -11.06 -1.37 -18.10
CA ILE A 62 -11.19 -0.04 -17.50
C ILE A 62 -12.14 0.81 -18.33
N GLU A 63 -12.76 1.81 -17.71
CA GLU A 63 -13.52 2.81 -18.44
C GLU A 63 -12.60 3.77 -19.18
N ARG A 64 -13.01 4.19 -20.38
CA ARG A 64 -12.27 5.14 -21.21
C ARG A 64 -12.61 6.58 -20.84
N ASN A 65 -12.44 6.94 -19.57
CA ASN A 65 -12.57 8.33 -19.12
C ASN A 65 -11.45 8.70 -18.13
N TYR A 66 -10.93 9.92 -18.25
CA TYR A 66 -9.79 10.37 -17.45
C TYR A 66 -10.07 10.39 -15.93
N PRO A 67 -11.24 10.86 -15.44
CA PRO A 67 -11.56 10.80 -14.02
C PRO A 67 -11.43 9.39 -13.43
N TYR A 68 -12.02 8.39 -14.08
CA TYR A 68 -11.93 6.98 -13.69
C TYR A 68 -10.48 6.48 -13.72
N ILE A 69 -9.78 6.71 -14.85
CA ILE A 69 -8.40 6.23 -15.04
C ILE A 69 -7.49 6.77 -13.93
N ILE A 70 -7.65 8.04 -13.55
CA ILE A 70 -6.81 8.68 -12.54
C ILE A 70 -7.26 8.28 -11.13
N PHE A 71 -8.52 8.54 -10.77
CA PHE A 71 -8.98 8.49 -9.38
C PHE A 71 -9.50 7.12 -8.93
N SER A 72 -10.13 6.36 -9.83
CA SER A 72 -10.70 5.04 -9.50
C SER A 72 -9.76 3.88 -9.80
N PHE A 73 -8.85 4.06 -10.76
CA PHE A 73 -7.96 2.99 -11.21
C PHE A 73 -6.50 3.22 -10.78
N SER A 74 -5.84 4.24 -11.33
CA SER A 74 -4.40 4.49 -11.12
C SER A 74 -4.06 4.79 -9.66
N LEU A 75 -4.86 5.68 -9.04
CA LEU A 75 -4.67 6.09 -7.65
C LEU A 75 -4.88 4.93 -6.67
N VAL A 76 -5.83 4.04 -6.96
CA VAL A 76 -6.05 2.82 -6.18
C VAL A 76 -4.84 1.89 -6.29
N LEU A 77 -4.38 1.59 -7.52
CA LEU A 77 -3.25 0.67 -7.73
C LEU A 77 -1.98 1.15 -7.01
N ILE A 78 -1.60 2.42 -7.18
CA ILE A 78 -0.38 2.95 -6.55
C ILE A 78 -0.52 3.01 -5.02
N SER A 79 -1.70 3.41 -4.50
CA SER A 79 -1.91 3.52 -3.05
C SER A 79 -1.84 2.16 -2.36
N TYR A 80 -2.50 1.14 -2.92
CA TYR A 80 -2.40 -0.22 -2.39
C TYR A 80 -0.99 -0.80 -2.54
N GLY A 81 -0.31 -0.52 -3.66
CA GLY A 81 1.09 -0.92 -3.85
C GLY A 81 2.01 -0.37 -2.74
N ILE A 82 1.86 0.91 -2.39
CA ILE A 82 2.60 1.57 -1.30
C ILE A 82 2.16 1.02 0.06
N PHE A 83 0.87 0.85 0.29
CA PHE A 83 0.34 0.29 1.55
C PHE A 83 0.95 -1.08 1.84
N PHE A 84 0.89 -2.01 0.88
CA PHE A 84 1.47 -3.35 1.06
C PHE A 84 2.99 -3.31 1.23
N TRP A 85 3.67 -2.40 0.54
CA TRP A 85 5.11 -2.21 0.74
C TRP A 85 5.43 -1.80 2.18
N LEU A 86 4.71 -0.81 2.72
CA LEU A 86 4.89 -0.34 4.10
C LEU A 86 4.50 -1.44 5.10
N SER A 87 3.40 -2.18 4.88
CA SER A 87 3.01 -3.34 5.70
C SER A 87 4.12 -4.39 5.73
N ALA A 88 4.75 -4.69 4.59
CA ALA A 88 5.90 -5.59 4.57
C ALA A 88 7.03 -5.07 5.47
N LYS A 89 7.35 -3.78 5.44
CA LYS A 89 8.39 -3.21 6.33
C LYS A 89 8.01 -3.34 7.80
N VAL A 90 6.72 -3.18 8.15
CA VAL A 90 6.23 -3.43 9.52
C VAL A 90 6.42 -4.89 9.91
N PHE A 91 6.02 -5.85 9.09
CA PHE A 91 6.22 -7.26 9.41
C PHE A 91 7.69 -7.64 9.56
N LYS A 92 8.57 -7.02 8.75
CA LYS A 92 10.03 -7.19 8.86
C LYS A 92 10.57 -6.84 10.25
N VAL A 93 10.01 -5.83 10.91
CA VAL A 93 10.41 -5.44 12.27
C VAL A 93 10.29 -6.62 13.24
N PHE A 94 9.23 -7.43 13.14
CA PHE A 94 8.90 -8.46 14.12
C PHE A 94 9.71 -9.77 14.01
N PHE A 95 10.48 -9.96 12.94
CA PHE A 95 11.35 -11.14 12.80
C PHE A 95 12.84 -10.83 12.69
N GLN A 96 13.23 -9.57 12.92
CA GLN A 96 14.63 -9.19 13.07
C GLN A 96 15.23 -9.65 14.40
N SER A 97 16.56 -9.67 14.47
CA SER A 97 17.31 -10.04 15.67
C SER A 97 17.18 -9.00 16.79
N LYS A 98 17.21 -7.70 16.45
CA LYS A 98 17.01 -6.58 17.38
C LYS A 98 15.71 -5.85 17.03
N LEU A 99 14.79 -5.75 17.99
CA LEU A 99 13.48 -5.10 17.80
C LEU A 99 13.58 -3.58 18.01
N PHE A 100 14.17 -3.17 19.13
CA PHE A 100 14.28 -1.79 19.56
C PHE A 100 15.50 -1.12 18.94
N ILE A 101 15.38 -0.71 17.67
CA ILE A 101 16.41 0.07 16.96
C ILE A 101 15.75 1.22 16.20
N LYS A 102 16.52 2.27 15.92
CA LYS A 102 16.02 3.50 15.27
C LYS A 102 15.37 3.22 13.93
N GLU A 103 15.93 2.29 13.16
CA GLU A 103 15.46 1.88 11.84
C GLU A 103 14.06 1.29 11.91
N ASN A 104 13.77 0.49 12.95
CA ASN A 104 12.47 -0.17 13.11
C ASN A 104 11.39 0.81 13.54
N ILE A 105 11.73 1.73 14.44
CA ILE A 105 10.86 2.85 14.81
C ILE A 105 10.52 3.68 13.56
N LEU A 106 11.48 3.91 12.67
CA LEU A 106 11.25 4.64 11.42
C LEU A 106 10.30 3.90 10.47
N GLN A 107 10.38 2.56 10.36
CA GLN A 107 9.43 1.79 9.54
C GLN A 107 8.00 1.89 10.09
N LEU A 108 7.83 1.69 11.41
CA LEU A 108 6.52 1.85 12.07
C LEU A 108 6.00 3.28 11.90
N LYS A 109 6.90 4.27 11.98
CA LYS A 109 6.58 5.69 11.76
C LYS A 109 6.02 5.98 10.38
N ARG A 110 6.70 5.51 9.34
CA ARG A 110 6.25 5.69 7.95
C ARG A 110 4.89 5.04 7.73
N PHE A 111 4.69 3.83 8.26
CA PHE A 111 3.42 3.12 8.14
C PHE A 111 2.27 3.87 8.81
N TYR A 112 2.41 4.30 10.08
CA TYR A 112 1.31 4.99 10.74
C TYR A 112 1.02 6.35 10.10
N LEU A 113 2.05 7.10 9.69
CA LEU A 113 1.85 8.40 9.03
C LEU A 113 1.08 8.25 7.72
N TYR A 114 1.44 7.25 6.91
CA TYR A 114 0.70 6.94 5.70
C TYR A 114 -0.77 6.66 6.01
N ASN A 115 -1.03 5.72 6.90
CA ASN A 115 -2.39 5.25 7.18
C ASN A 115 -3.30 6.31 7.84
N ILE A 116 -2.75 7.22 8.64
CA ILE A 116 -3.53 8.30 9.27
C ILE A 116 -3.80 9.44 8.29
N PHE A 117 -2.81 9.83 7.48
CA PHE A 117 -2.85 11.11 6.77
C PHE A 117 -3.03 11.01 5.25
N ILE A 118 -2.92 9.82 4.64
CA ILE A 118 -2.98 9.69 3.17
C ILE A 118 -4.36 9.22 2.64
N PRO A 119 -5.00 8.15 3.17
CA PRO A 119 -6.25 7.64 2.61
C PRO A 119 -7.40 8.65 2.60
N LEU A 120 -7.61 9.38 3.70
CA LEU A 120 -8.73 10.32 3.81
C LEU A 120 -8.61 11.47 2.79
N PRO A 121 -7.48 12.22 2.70
CA PRO A 121 -7.32 13.22 1.67
C PRO A 121 -7.46 12.68 0.24
N ILE A 122 -6.92 11.48 -0.03
CA ILE A 122 -7.08 10.83 -1.34
C ILE A 122 -8.54 10.64 -1.70
N VAL A 123 -9.35 10.09 -0.78
CA VAL A 123 -10.77 9.80 -1.03
C VAL A 123 -11.59 11.09 -1.14
N ILE A 124 -11.30 12.10 -0.31
CA ILE A 124 -11.96 13.41 -0.42
C ILE A 124 -11.67 14.04 -1.78
N ILE A 125 -10.41 14.05 -2.22
CA ILE A 125 -10.03 14.59 -3.53
C ILE A 125 -10.72 13.79 -4.65
N ALA A 126 -10.70 12.46 -4.59
CA ALA A 126 -11.34 11.61 -5.59
C ALA A 126 -12.86 11.88 -5.70
N SER A 127 -13.54 12.15 -4.58
CA SER A 127 -14.99 12.39 -4.55
C SER A 127 -15.46 13.61 -5.37
N PHE A 128 -14.56 14.53 -5.73
CA PHE A 128 -14.87 15.63 -6.65
C PHE A 128 -14.94 15.20 -8.12
N PHE A 129 -14.40 14.04 -8.47
CA PHE A 129 -14.22 13.60 -9.86
C PHE A 129 -14.94 12.29 -10.18
N VAL A 130 -15.11 11.42 -9.19
CA VAL A 130 -15.72 10.10 -9.33
C VAL A 130 -16.62 9.81 -8.14
N GLU A 131 -17.67 9.00 -8.36
CA GLU A 131 -18.51 8.51 -7.28
C GLU A 131 -17.68 7.57 -6.39
N VAL A 132 -17.70 7.83 -5.08
CA VAL A 132 -16.98 7.03 -4.08
C VAL A 132 -17.99 6.12 -3.39
N GLU A 133 -17.85 4.81 -3.61
CA GLU A 133 -18.69 3.82 -2.95
C GLU A 133 -18.59 3.90 -1.42
N SER A 134 -19.71 3.64 -0.73
CA SER A 134 -19.78 3.68 0.74
C SER A 134 -18.75 2.76 1.42
N MET A 135 -18.42 1.63 0.79
CA MET A 135 -17.40 0.69 1.27
C MET A 135 -16.01 1.35 1.37
N ILE A 136 -15.68 2.28 0.48
CA ILE A 136 -14.38 2.98 0.48
C ILE A 136 -14.22 3.83 1.74
N TRP A 137 -15.29 4.47 2.22
CA TRP A 137 -15.27 5.19 3.49
C TRP A 137 -14.99 4.27 4.68
N GLY A 138 -15.54 3.05 4.66
CA GLY A 138 -15.20 2.00 5.62
C GLY A 138 -13.71 1.62 5.59
N LEU A 139 -13.12 1.52 4.40
CA LEU A 139 -11.69 1.26 4.25
C LEU A 139 -10.82 2.39 4.78
N VAL A 140 -11.18 3.66 4.53
CA VAL A 140 -10.50 4.83 5.11
C VAL A 140 -10.48 4.75 6.64
N PHE A 141 -11.60 4.38 7.25
CA PHE A 141 -11.67 4.20 8.70
C PHE A 141 -10.77 3.06 9.19
N ILE A 142 -10.73 1.93 8.48
CA ILE A 142 -9.84 0.80 8.82
C ILE A 142 -8.37 1.24 8.74
N HIS A 143 -7.97 1.96 7.70
CA HIS A 143 -6.61 2.50 7.58
C HIS A 143 -6.29 3.42 8.76
N PHE A 144 -7.18 4.36 9.10
CA PHE A 144 -6.99 5.22 10.25
C PHE A 144 -6.76 4.42 11.54
N MET A 145 -7.57 3.39 11.81
CA MET A 145 -7.39 2.52 12.98
C MET A 145 -6.08 1.74 12.97
N LEU A 146 -5.67 1.18 11.84
CA LEU A 146 -4.36 0.54 11.68
C LEU A 146 -3.22 1.52 11.96
N GLY A 147 -3.37 2.76 11.50
CA GLY A 147 -2.43 3.85 11.78
C GLY A 147 -2.31 4.13 13.27
N ILE A 148 -3.42 4.29 13.98
CA ILE A 148 -3.42 4.54 15.43
C ILE A 148 -2.76 3.38 16.20
N PHE A 149 -3.05 2.12 15.88
CA PHE A 149 -2.38 0.99 16.53
C PHE A 149 -0.87 0.98 16.27
N CYS A 150 -0.46 1.26 15.04
CA CYS A 150 0.97 1.30 14.71
C CYS A 150 1.69 2.52 15.33
N LEU A 151 0.98 3.63 15.57
CA LEU A 151 1.51 4.78 16.32
C LEU A 151 1.87 4.37 17.76
N PHE A 152 0.97 3.66 18.44
CA PHE A 152 1.26 3.13 19.78
C PHE A 152 2.45 2.18 19.78
N LEU A 153 2.52 1.25 18.81
CA LEU A 153 3.66 0.36 18.65
C LEU A 153 4.98 1.13 18.43
N ALA A 154 4.97 2.16 17.58
CA ALA A 154 6.15 2.99 17.34
C ALA A 154 6.64 3.68 18.63
N ASN A 155 5.72 4.17 19.45
CA ASN A 155 6.04 4.81 20.73
C ASN A 155 6.55 3.81 21.77
N ILE A 156 5.96 2.62 21.85
CA ILE A 156 6.47 1.53 22.71
C ILE A 156 7.90 1.17 22.30
N PHE A 157 8.16 1.05 21.00
CA PHE A 157 9.51 0.74 20.51
C PHE A 157 10.51 1.85 20.83
N LYS A 158 10.08 3.12 20.73
CA LYS A 158 10.89 4.28 21.11
C LYS A 158 11.25 4.27 22.59
N GLN A 159 10.29 3.98 23.47
CA GLN A 159 10.52 3.88 24.90
C GLN A 159 11.41 2.69 25.24
N GLY A 160 11.20 1.54 24.60
CA GLY A 160 12.06 0.37 24.76
C GLY A 160 13.52 0.64 24.38
N LEU A 161 13.77 1.38 23.29
CA LEU A 161 15.12 1.80 22.91
C LEU A 161 15.75 2.75 23.95
N HIS A 162 14.97 3.67 24.51
CA HIS A 162 15.47 4.57 25.55
C HIS A 162 15.94 3.80 26.78
N LEU A 163 15.11 2.87 27.28
CA LEU A 163 15.41 2.04 28.44
C LEU A 163 16.64 1.14 28.21
N GLN A 164 16.80 0.59 27.00
CA GLN A 164 17.99 -0.18 26.65
C GLN A 164 19.27 0.66 26.75
N ASN A 165 19.25 1.88 26.21
CA ASN A 165 20.42 2.76 26.27
C ASN A 165 20.73 3.18 27.71
N GLU A 166 19.71 3.44 28.53
CA GLU A 166 19.91 3.74 29.96
C GLU A 166 20.56 2.57 30.70
N GLN A 167 20.09 1.34 30.49
CA GLN A 167 20.68 0.16 31.12
C GLN A 167 22.11 -0.13 30.65
N ASP A 168 22.39 0.07 29.36
CA ASP A 168 23.75 -0.08 28.79
C ASP A 168 24.73 0.99 29.32
N LEU A 169 24.24 2.15 29.79
CA LEU A 169 25.05 3.22 30.39
C LEU A 169 25.45 2.93 31.86
N PHE A 170 24.79 2.00 32.54
CA PHE A 170 25.02 1.67 33.96
C PHE A 170 25.87 0.40 34.18
N ILE A 171 26.55 -0.12 33.14
CA ILE A 171 27.45 -1.30 33.22
C ILE A 171 28.92 -0.86 33.33
#